data_AF-A0A3D4B2X5-F1
#
_entry.id   AF-A0A3D4B2X5-F1
#
_cell.length_a   1.000
_cell.length_b   1.000
_cell.length_c   1.000
_cell.angle_alpha   90.00
_cell.angle_beta   90.00
_cell.angle_gamma   90.00
#
_symmetry.space_group_name_H-M   'P 1'
#
loop_
_entity.id
_entity.type
_entity.pdbx_description
1 polymer ?
#
loop_
_entity_poly.entity_id
_entity_poly.type
_entity_poly.pdbx_seq_one_letter_code
_entity_poly.pdbx_strand_id
1 'polypeptide(L)'
;DLEYSLRAAARATQPGVYADAVKKHVEDARARLEEIQKRGGNPGLTSILKSMLDAAGQVGLEPNNGPALERAAETVKEAAQRFGSGYDGSKLAGLDPLLPTTYKGTIYKGN
;
A
#
# COMPACT_ATOMS: atom_id res chain seq x y z
N ASP A 1 -3.92 2.57 -0.85
CA ASP A 1 -4.56 1.24 -0.85
C ASP A 1 -4.23 0.40 0.37
N LEU A 2 -2.98 -0.02 0.60
CA LEU A 2 -2.66 -0.97 1.70
C LEU A 2 -3.21 -0.57 3.08
N GLU A 3 -3.04 0.69 3.51
CA GLU A 3 -3.60 1.19 4.77
C GLU A 3 -5.12 0.95 4.86
N TYR A 4 -5.85 1.40 3.84
CA TYR A 4 -7.31 1.30 3.82
C TYR A 4 -7.77 -0.16 3.74
N SER A 5 -7.07 -1.02 2.99
CA SER A 5 -7.35 -2.45 2.96
C SER A 5 -7.18 -3.08 4.35
N LEU A 6 -6.14 -2.71 5.09
CA LEU A 6 -5.93 -3.17 6.47
C LEU A 6 -7.03 -2.67 7.41
N ARG A 7 -7.44 -1.40 7.29
CA ARG A 7 -8.58 -0.85 8.05
C ARG A 7 -9.89 -1.56 7.70
N ALA A 8 -10.11 -1.91 6.44
CA ALA A 8 -11.29 -2.66 6.00
C ALA A 8 -11.28 -4.10 6.54
N ALA A 9 -10.12 -4.76 6.52
CA ALA A 9 -9.91 -6.07 7.14
C ALA A 9 -10.17 -6.02 8.65
N ALA A 10 -9.77 -4.95 9.35
CA ALA A 10 -10.06 -4.78 10.77
C ALA A 10 -11.57 -4.74 11.08
N ARG A 11 -12.40 -4.36 10.09
CA ARG A 11 -13.87 -4.35 10.20
C ARG A 11 -14.52 -5.66 9.76
N ALA A 12 -13.79 -6.58 9.14
CA ALA A 12 -14.30 -7.90 8.77
C ALA A 12 -14.31 -8.80 10.01
N THR A 13 -15.37 -8.76 10.80
CA THR A 13 -15.49 -9.53 12.06
C THR A 13 -15.99 -10.96 11.86
N GLN A 14 -16.48 -11.29 10.66
CA GLN A 14 -17.01 -12.61 10.33
C GLN A 14 -16.44 -13.10 8.99
N PRO A 15 -16.22 -14.42 8.83
CA PRO A 15 -15.86 -15.01 7.55
C PRO A 15 -16.92 -14.77 6.46
N GLY A 16 -16.51 -14.81 5.19
CA GLY A 16 -17.39 -14.73 4.04
C GLY A 16 -16.90 -13.73 2.98
N VAL A 17 -17.78 -13.44 2.00
CA VAL A 17 -17.43 -12.68 0.78
C VAL A 17 -16.73 -11.36 1.08
N TYR A 18 -17.16 -10.62 2.11
CA TYR A 18 -16.52 -9.36 2.50
C TYR A 18 -15.10 -9.59 3.04
N ALA A 19 -14.91 -10.55 3.95
CA ALA A 19 -13.60 -10.88 4.51
C ALA A 19 -12.62 -11.36 3.43
N ASP A 20 -13.10 -12.19 2.50
CA ASP A 20 -12.29 -12.70 1.38
C ASP A 20 -11.89 -11.56 0.42
N ALA A 21 -12.82 -10.66 0.12
CA ALA A 21 -12.56 -9.50 -0.74
C ALA A 21 -11.52 -8.56 -0.12
N VAL A 22 -11.67 -8.18 1.16
CA VAL A 22 -10.70 -7.28 1.81
C VAL A 22 -9.33 -7.94 1.98
N LYS A 23 -9.28 -9.25 2.26
CA LYS A 23 -8.03 -10.00 2.29
C LYS A 23 -7.31 -9.94 0.94
N LYS A 24 -8.04 -10.20 -0.16
CA LYS A 24 -7.50 -10.05 -1.51
C LYS A 24 -6.99 -8.62 -1.77
N HIS A 25 -7.71 -7.60 -1.33
CA HIS A 25 -7.26 -6.22 -1.48
C HIS A 25 -5.98 -5.89 -0.68
N VAL A 26 -5.77 -6.51 0.48
CA VAL A 26 -4.50 -6.40 1.22
C VAL A 26 -3.38 -7.08 0.44
N GLU A 27 -3.60 -8.29 -0.06
CA GLU A 27 -2.62 -9.07 -0.83
C GLU A 27 -2.21 -8.37 -2.13
N ASP A 28 -3.18 -7.88 -2.91
CA ASP A 28 -2.93 -7.14 -4.16
C ASP A 28 -2.13 -5.85 -3.88
N ALA A 29 -2.45 -5.13 -2.79
CA ALA A 29 -1.73 -3.92 -2.40
C ALA A 29 -0.29 -4.23 -1.96
N ARG A 30 -0.06 -5.33 -1.25
CA ARG A 30 1.29 -5.81 -0.87
C ARG A 30 2.11 -6.15 -2.11
N ALA A 31 1.56 -6.95 -3.02
CA ALA A 31 2.22 -7.35 -4.25
C ALA A 31 2.65 -6.12 -5.08
N ARG A 32 1.81 -5.09 -5.14
CA ARG A 32 2.14 -3.83 -5.82
C ARG A 32 3.32 -3.11 -5.15
N LEU A 33 3.35 -3.04 -3.82
CA LEU A 33 4.45 -2.40 -3.09
C LEU A 33 5.75 -3.20 -3.19
N GLU A 34 5.69 -4.53 -3.23
CA GLU A 34 6.86 -5.40 -3.48
C GLU A 34 7.43 -5.14 -4.89
N GLU A 35 6.58 -4.96 -5.89
CA GLU A 35 7.03 -4.65 -7.25
C GLU A 35 7.68 -3.25 -7.33
N ILE A 36 7.10 -2.27 -6.63
CA ILE A 36 7.71 -0.94 -6.49
C ILE A 36 9.07 -1.05 -5.79
N GLN A 37 9.18 -1.86 -4.73
CA GLN A 37 10.44 -2.05 -3.99
C GLN A 37 11.54 -2.64 -4.88
N LYS A 38 11.21 -3.61 -5.74
CA LYS A 38 12.17 -4.22 -6.68
C LYS A 38 12.73 -3.21 -7.70
N ARG A 39 11.94 -2.20 -8.09
CA ARG A 39 12.27 -1.24 -9.15
C ARG A 39 12.74 0.12 -8.65
N GLY A 40 12.39 0.47 -7.41
CA GLY A 40 12.56 1.81 -6.86
C GLY A 40 14.01 2.27 -6.75
N GLY A 41 14.99 1.34 -6.73
CA GLY A 41 16.43 1.62 -6.85
C GLY A 41 17.06 2.53 -5.79
N ASN A 42 16.25 3.12 -4.91
CA ASN A 42 16.64 4.12 -3.92
C ASN A 42 16.58 3.50 -2.51
N PRO A 43 17.70 3.44 -1.77
CA PRO A 43 17.75 2.85 -0.44
C PRO A 43 16.74 3.41 0.57
N GLY A 44 16.49 4.73 0.52
CA GLY A 44 15.50 5.38 1.39
C GLY A 44 14.08 4.93 1.08
N LEU A 45 13.75 4.79 -0.20
CA LEU A 45 12.45 4.29 -0.65
C LEU A 45 12.28 2.82 -0.25
N THR A 46 13.33 2.01 -0.45
CA THR A 46 13.34 0.60 -0.05
C THR A 46 13.07 0.42 1.43
N SER A 47 13.65 1.26 2.30
CA SER A 47 13.40 1.23 3.75
C SER A 47 11.95 1.57 4.10
N ILE A 48 11.38 2.62 3.50
CA ILE A 48 9.98 3.01 3.74
C ILE A 48 9.03 1.90 3.30
N LEU A 49 9.23 1.35 2.09
CA LEU A 49 8.42 0.25 1.56
C LEU A 49 8.56 -1.01 2.42
N LYS A 50 9.77 -1.31 2.90
CA LYS A 50 10.00 -2.44 3.81
C LYS A 50 9.19 -2.29 5.09
N SER A 51 9.16 -1.10 5.70
CA SER A 51 8.35 -0.86 6.90
C SER A 51 6.85 -1.11 6.66
N MET A 52 6.33 -0.75 5.49
CA MET A 52 4.94 -1.02 5.12
C MET A 52 4.67 -2.52 4.94
N LEU A 53 5.56 -3.20 4.21
CA LEU A 53 5.45 -4.62 3.90
C LEU A 53 5.60 -5.50 5.15
N ASP A 54 6.53 -5.16 6.04
CA ASP A 54 6.73 -5.88 7.29
C ASP A 54 5.49 -5.74 8.20
N ALA A 55 4.91 -4.53 8.31
CA ALA A 55 3.70 -4.30 9.11
C ALA A 55 2.50 -5.11 8.60
N ALA A 56 2.32 -5.18 7.27
CA ALA A 56 1.23 -5.93 6.65
C ALA A 56 1.50 -7.44 6.54
N GLY A 57 2.77 -7.86 6.54
CA GLY A 57 3.16 -9.27 6.44
C GLY A 57 3.11 -10.03 7.76
N GLN A 58 3.27 -9.32 8.89
CA GLN A 58 3.26 -9.91 10.23
C GLN A 58 1.86 -10.02 10.85
N VAL A 59 0.86 -9.35 10.27
CA VAL A 59 -0.50 -9.34 10.79
C VAL A 59 -1.35 -10.43 10.14
N GLY A 60 -2.02 -11.23 10.98
CA GLY A 60 -3.01 -12.19 10.50
C GLY A 60 -4.25 -11.47 9.94
N LEU A 61 -4.70 -11.90 8.76
CA LEU A 61 -5.83 -11.30 8.05
C LEU A 61 -7.16 -11.99 8.40
N GLU A 62 -7.17 -12.84 9.41
CA GLU A 62 -8.37 -13.50 9.91
C GLU A 62 -9.36 -12.53 10.59
N PRO A 63 -10.67 -12.83 10.51
CA PRO A 63 -11.67 -12.06 11.23
C PRO A 63 -11.41 -11.97 12.73
N ASN A 64 -11.81 -10.85 13.33
CA ASN A 64 -11.60 -10.51 14.74
C ASN A 64 -10.16 -10.15 15.15
N ASN A 65 -9.24 -9.94 14.20
CA ASN A 65 -7.90 -9.41 14.48
C ASN A 65 -7.81 -7.86 14.41
N GLY A 66 -8.91 -7.18 14.75
CA GLY A 66 -9.08 -5.73 14.55
C GLY A 66 -7.93 -4.88 15.12
N PRO A 67 -7.56 -4.99 16.41
CA PRO A 67 -6.51 -4.16 17.00
C PRO A 67 -5.12 -4.36 16.38
N ALA A 68 -4.78 -5.55 15.88
CA ALA A 68 -3.50 -5.75 15.20
C ALA A 68 -3.51 -5.15 13.79
N LEU A 69 -4.62 -5.31 13.07
CA LEU A 69 -4.84 -4.74 11.74
C LEU A 69 -4.84 -3.21 11.77
N GLU A 70 -5.46 -2.60 12.78
CA GLU A 70 -5.44 -1.14 12.98
C GLU A 70 -4.03 -0.61 13.27
N ARG A 71 -3.25 -1.31 14.09
CA ARG A 71 -1.83 -0.96 14.33
C ARG A 71 -0.99 -1.08 13.07
N ALA A 72 -1.18 -2.16 12.29
CA ALA A 72 -0.50 -2.32 11.01
C ALA A 72 -0.86 -1.19 10.04
N ALA A 73 -2.14 -0.80 9.98
CA ALA A 73 -2.60 0.32 9.17
C ALA A 73 -1.94 1.65 9.58
N GLU A 74 -1.82 1.92 10.89
CA GLU A 74 -1.16 3.14 11.36
C GLU A 74 0.33 3.18 10.98
N THR A 75 1.04 2.06 11.11
CA THR A 75 2.44 1.97 10.63
C THR A 75 2.54 2.25 9.13
N VAL A 76 1.63 1.71 8.33
CA VAL A 76 1.59 1.97 6.88
C VAL A 76 1.31 3.45 6.58
N LYS A 77 0.39 4.07 7.32
CA LYS A 77 0.07 5.50 7.20
C LYS A 77 1.28 6.37 7.50
N GLU A 78 1.97 6.14 8.61
CA GLU A 78 3.17 6.91 8.98
C GLU A 78 4.27 6.76 7.92
N ALA A 79 4.50 5.55 7.42
CA ALA A 79 5.45 5.31 6.34
C ALA A 79 5.05 6.04 5.05
N ALA A 80 3.75 6.06 4.71
CA ALA A 80 3.24 6.76 3.53
C ALA A 80 3.41 8.28 3.65
N GLN A 81 3.19 8.83 4.85
CA GLN A 81 3.44 10.25 5.12
C GLN A 81 4.92 10.62 4.98
N ARG A 82 5.83 9.77 5.49
CA ARG A 82 7.28 9.95 5.30
C ARG A 82 7.68 9.89 3.83
N PHE A 83 7.06 9.02 3.04
CA PHE A 83 7.27 9.00 1.59
C PHE A 83 6.79 10.30 0.95
N GLY A 84 5.55 10.72 1.23
CA GLY A 84 4.97 11.93 0.63
C GLY A 84 5.70 13.23 1.00
N SER A 85 6.30 13.30 2.19
CA SER A 85 7.09 14.48 2.60
C SER A 85 8.54 14.44 2.13
N GLY A 86 9.09 13.24 1.89
CA GLY A 86 10.51 13.06 1.54
C GLY A 86 10.80 12.95 0.04
N TYR A 87 9.77 12.80 -0.81
CA TYR A 87 9.93 12.55 -2.24
C TYR A 87 9.05 13.50 -3.06
N ASP A 88 9.70 14.26 -3.94
CA ASP A 88 9.07 15.20 -4.88
C ASP A 88 8.80 14.58 -6.27
N GLY A 89 9.11 13.29 -6.44
CA GLY A 89 8.98 12.56 -7.69
C GLY A 89 10.25 12.51 -8.55
N SER A 90 11.22 13.41 -8.34
CA SER A 90 12.45 13.47 -9.16
C SER A 90 13.29 12.19 -9.11
N LYS A 91 13.17 11.44 -8.01
CA LYS A 91 13.89 10.18 -7.76
C LYS A 91 13.07 8.93 -8.03
N LEU A 92 11.93 9.04 -8.71
CA LEU A 92 10.98 7.94 -8.93
C LEU A 92 10.91 7.46 -10.39
N ALA A 93 11.77 7.94 -11.29
CA ALA A 93 11.76 7.57 -12.71
C ALA A 93 11.86 6.04 -12.96
N GLY A 94 12.52 5.30 -12.06
CA GLY A 94 12.57 3.83 -12.13
C GLY A 94 11.20 3.14 -11.98
N LEU A 95 10.18 3.88 -11.51
CA LEU A 95 8.81 3.40 -11.36
C LEU A 95 7.93 3.70 -12.57
N ASP A 96 8.40 4.50 -13.54
CA ASP A 96 7.61 4.86 -14.73
C ASP A 96 7.04 3.64 -15.47
N PRO A 97 7.74 2.49 -15.61
CA PRO A 97 7.17 1.29 -16.23
C PRO A 97 5.97 0.68 -15.48
N LEU A 98 5.72 1.07 -14.23
CA LEU A 98 4.57 0.61 -13.44
C LEU A 98 3.34 1.52 -13.58
N LEU A 99 3.48 2.67 -14.23
CA LEU A 99 2.37 3.57 -14.48
C LEU A 99 1.44 2.96 -15.55
N PRO A 100 0.11 3.13 -15.41
CA PRO A 100 -0.82 2.65 -16.43
C PRO A 100 -0.59 3.39 -17.74
N THR A 101 -0.59 2.66 -18.86
CA THR A 101 -0.40 3.21 -20.21
C THR A 101 -1.64 3.95 -20.73
N THR A 102 -2.79 3.73 -20.09
CA THR A 102 -4.06 4.41 -20.39
C THR A 102 -4.60 5.06 -19.12
N TYR A 103 -4.80 6.37 -19.19
CA TYR A 103 -5.39 7.15 -18.09
C TYR A 103 -6.88 7.37 -18.34
N LYS A 104 -7.71 7.11 -17.32
CA LYS A 104 -9.13 7.46 -17.33
C LYS A 104 -9.30 8.92 -16.91
N GLY A 105 -8.97 9.85 -17.81
CA GLY A 105 -9.15 11.28 -17.59
C GLY A 105 -8.63 12.14 -18.74
N THR A 106 -9.22 13.32 -18.93
CA THR A 106 -8.70 14.34 -19.85
C THR A 106 -7.45 14.96 -19.23
N ILE A 107 -6.32 14.92 -19.96
CA ILE A 107 -5.11 15.65 -19.57
C ILE A 107 -5.48 17.14 -19.48
N TYR A 108 -5.26 17.74 -18.31
CA TYR A 108 -5.43 19.17 -18.14
C TYR A 108 -4.41 19.89 -19.04
N LYS A 109 -4.88 20.46 -20.14
CA LYS A 109 -4.10 21.38 -20.97
C LYS A 109 -4.27 22.76 -20.36
N GLY A 110 -3.31 23.19 -19.54
CA GLY A 110 -3.27 24.59 -19.10
C GLY A 110 -3.20 25.52 -20.31
N ASN A 111 -3.95 26.63 -20.26
CA ASN A 111 -3.81 27.75 -21.21
C ASN A 111 -2.51 28.50 -20.98
#